data_AF-A0A382FX56-F1
#
_entry.id   AF-A0A382FX56-F1
#
_cell.length_a   1.000
_cell.length_b   1.000
_cell.length_c   1.000
_cell.angle_alpha   90.00
_cell.angle_beta   90.00
_cell.angle_gamma   90.00
#
_symmetry.space_group_name_H-M   'P 1'
#
loop_
_entity.id
_entity.type
_entity.pdbx_description
1 polymer ?
#
loop_
_entity_poly.entity_id
_entity_poly.type
_entity_poly.pdbx_seq_one_letter_code
_entity_poly.pdbx_strand_id
1 'polypeptide(L)'
;VAAKSREAFEALKPKFEKFPPPVLERFEAASVKMPTALSDDQLVSWANMGITIAEQTVRSWEAASHFYQVSPAVLACMPYSYFEKWMDCGTKLSEESPTLASAYFEASPGAMSKLRSRHIESWASLGDSLYKGTWKSSTLACRFFAHSPALLDSLSFQELERFAGFLDALSHRSYDLSTECLALGEKIFPLVGEDKDAFLSLATTLVDTGWREVKSFFEAGSKALPRIDVEQRLRFMKLAESLVQNGGTNIPGTMLEISQALSELNEEYHSIVLGLAEALLTEEAMAMPEFIKSSPFVLEKLTIGQLGRWYEEGVNTLHQNRDGGLAFFKIESAHSESVIEALSSGIEFDRIKPVMEMYCRGLAGAEIKLAQTGDLVEKNIGWVSNESPTTEGSTVFVPTVVDRYGSKDENFSWFKVVSTHQVAHLE
;
A
#
# COMPACT_ATOMS: atom_id res chain seq x y z
N VAL A 1 50.49 -6.53 9.37
CA VAL A 1 50.93 -5.11 9.28
C VAL A 1 52.44 -5.11 9.11
N ALA A 2 52.96 -4.54 8.03
CA ALA A 2 54.40 -4.51 7.76
C ALA A 2 55.11 -3.49 8.69
N ALA A 3 56.44 -3.53 8.74
CA ALA A 3 57.23 -2.73 9.69
C ALA A 3 56.99 -1.20 9.57
N LYS A 4 56.85 -0.70 8.34
CA LYS A 4 56.71 0.75 8.04
C LYS A 4 55.37 1.33 8.51
N SER A 5 54.24 0.62 8.31
CA SER A 5 52.93 1.07 8.83
C SER A 5 52.87 1.02 10.35
N ARG A 6 53.52 0.05 10.99
CA ARG A 6 53.60 -0.02 12.46
C ARG A 6 54.36 1.16 13.06
N GLU A 7 55.50 1.52 12.50
CA GLU A 7 56.27 2.71 12.92
C GLU A 7 55.48 4.01 12.71
N ALA A 8 54.79 4.12 11.56
CA ALA A 8 53.94 5.28 11.28
C ALA A 8 52.76 5.38 12.26
N PHE A 9 52.12 4.27 12.65
CA PHE A 9 51.03 4.28 13.62
C PHE A 9 51.50 4.68 15.02
N GLU A 10 52.67 4.20 15.47
CA GLU A 10 53.27 4.66 16.72
C GLU A 10 53.56 6.18 16.69
N ALA A 11 54.02 6.72 15.55
CA ALA A 11 54.23 8.16 15.38
C ALA A 11 52.92 8.97 15.38
N LEU A 12 51.77 8.36 15.06
CA LEU A 12 50.46 9.01 15.10
C LEU A 12 49.80 8.98 16.48
N LYS A 13 50.18 8.06 17.38
CA LYS A 13 49.59 7.94 18.73
C LYS A 13 49.49 9.28 19.50
N PRO A 14 50.54 10.14 19.55
CA PRO A 14 50.44 11.42 20.24
C PRO A 14 49.39 12.38 19.66
N LYS A 15 49.02 12.22 18.38
CA LYS A 15 47.94 13.01 17.77
C LYS A 15 46.56 12.55 18.28
N PHE A 16 46.39 11.26 18.53
CA PHE A 16 45.14 10.70 19.05
C PHE A 16 44.86 11.11 20.49
N GLU A 17 45.90 11.31 21.31
CA GLU A 17 45.78 11.75 22.72
C GLU A 17 45.09 13.11 22.89
N LYS A 18 44.96 13.90 21.81
CA LYS A 18 44.23 15.17 21.79
C LYS A 18 42.70 14.99 21.77
N PHE A 19 42.21 13.78 21.48
CA PHE A 19 40.80 13.47 21.33
C PHE A 19 40.33 12.52 22.44
N PRO A 20 39.00 12.37 22.63
CA PRO A 20 38.46 11.40 23.58
C PRO A 20 38.94 9.96 23.29
N PRO A 21 39.09 9.11 24.34
CA PRO A 21 39.60 7.74 24.21
C PRO A 21 38.97 6.87 23.10
N PRO A 22 37.65 6.96 22.82
CA PRO A 22 37.03 6.14 21.78
C PRO A 22 37.67 6.26 20.39
N VAL A 23 38.27 7.40 20.05
CA VAL A 23 38.93 7.58 18.74
C VAL A 23 40.15 6.66 18.61
N LEU A 24 41.02 6.64 19.63
CA LEU A 24 42.20 5.79 19.65
C LEU A 24 41.82 4.31 19.75
N GLU A 25 40.90 3.97 20.65
CA GLU A 25 40.46 2.58 20.86
C GLU A 25 39.87 1.96 19.58
N ARG A 26 39.02 2.71 18.86
CA ARG A 26 38.42 2.22 17.61
C ARG A 26 39.42 2.19 16.46
N PHE A 27 40.37 3.13 16.40
CA PHE A 27 41.49 3.07 15.45
C PHE A 27 42.33 1.81 15.66
N GLU A 28 42.76 1.53 16.89
CA GLU A 28 43.56 0.35 17.22
C GLU A 28 42.80 -0.93 16.89
N ALA A 29 41.53 -1.04 17.30
CA ALA A 29 40.69 -2.19 17.00
C ALA A 29 40.47 -2.40 15.49
N ALA A 30 40.30 -1.32 14.72
CA ALA A 30 40.14 -1.38 13.28
C ALA A 30 41.44 -1.73 12.55
N SER A 31 42.58 -1.21 13.02
CA SER A 31 43.90 -1.45 12.43
C SER A 31 44.27 -2.94 12.38
N VAL A 32 43.86 -3.70 13.41
CA VAL A 32 44.06 -5.16 13.49
C VAL A 32 43.19 -5.91 12.48
N LYS A 33 42.03 -5.34 12.12
CA LYS A 33 41.06 -5.95 11.18
C LYS A 33 41.28 -5.52 9.72
N MET A 34 42.17 -4.56 9.47
CA MET A 34 42.43 -4.10 8.11
C MET A 34 43.07 -5.19 7.24
N PRO A 35 42.68 -5.31 5.95
CA PRO A 35 43.23 -6.32 5.06
C PRO A 35 44.74 -6.19 4.89
N THR A 36 45.45 -7.31 4.90
CA THR A 36 46.91 -7.37 4.70
C THR A 36 47.35 -7.02 3.27
N ALA A 37 46.41 -6.98 2.32
CA ALA A 37 46.65 -6.61 0.93
C ALA A 37 46.84 -5.10 0.73
N LEU A 38 46.48 -4.27 1.71
CA LEU A 38 46.74 -2.82 1.64
C LEU A 38 48.24 -2.53 1.77
N SER A 39 48.72 -1.59 0.96
CA SER A 39 50.06 -1.05 1.10
C SER A 39 50.19 -0.21 2.38
N ASP A 40 51.42 -0.07 2.87
CA ASP A 40 51.70 0.77 4.05
C ASP A 40 51.25 2.22 3.84
N ASP A 41 51.40 2.76 2.63
CA ASP A 41 51.01 4.14 2.33
C ASP A 41 49.47 4.31 2.36
N GLN A 42 48.72 3.30 1.90
CA GLN A 42 47.25 3.27 2.00
C GLN A 42 46.77 3.22 3.46
N LEU A 43 47.40 2.38 4.28
CA LEU A 43 47.10 2.28 5.71
C LEU A 43 47.40 3.58 6.46
N VAL A 44 48.51 4.25 6.12
CA VAL A 44 48.86 5.55 6.69
C VAL A 44 47.93 6.65 6.21
N SER A 45 47.49 6.63 4.95
CA SER A 45 46.49 7.57 4.42
C SER A 45 45.17 7.45 5.18
N TRP A 46 44.66 6.22 5.34
CA TRP A 46 43.46 5.94 6.13
C TRP A 46 43.58 6.42 7.58
N ALA A 47 44.71 6.16 8.24
CA ALA A 47 44.96 6.60 9.61
C ALA A 47 45.04 8.13 9.75
N ASN A 48 45.61 8.82 8.77
CA ASN A 48 45.62 10.29 8.79
C ASN A 48 44.24 10.86 8.51
N MET A 49 43.45 10.23 7.63
CA MET A 49 42.11 10.71 7.28
C MET A 49 41.18 10.80 8.50
N GLY A 50 41.16 9.79 9.37
CA GLY A 50 40.33 9.86 10.57
C GLY A 50 40.81 10.92 11.57
N ILE A 51 42.11 11.24 11.62
CA ILE A 51 42.63 12.38 12.39
C ILE A 51 42.15 13.69 11.75
N THR A 52 42.24 13.83 10.43
CA THR A 52 41.74 15.00 9.71
C THR A 52 40.25 15.25 9.99
N ILE A 53 39.42 14.21 9.96
CA ILE A 53 38.01 14.30 10.35
C ILE A 53 37.88 14.80 11.79
N ALA A 54 38.63 14.21 12.74
CA ALA A 54 38.56 14.60 14.15
C ALA A 54 38.98 16.05 14.42
N GLU A 55 39.90 16.61 13.62
CA GLU A 55 40.44 17.97 13.77
C GLU A 55 39.50 19.08 13.25
N GLN A 56 38.49 18.77 12.44
CA GLN A 56 37.65 19.78 11.79
C GLN A 56 36.86 20.65 12.79
N THR A 57 36.20 20.02 13.78
CA THR A 57 35.43 20.72 14.81
C THR A 57 35.54 20.04 16.16
N VAL A 58 35.14 20.73 17.23
CA VAL A 58 35.16 20.21 18.61
C VAL A 58 34.39 18.91 18.78
N ARG A 59 33.38 18.62 17.95
CA ARG A 59 32.59 17.37 18.01
C ARG A 59 32.87 16.39 16.88
N SER A 60 33.72 16.72 15.91
CA SER A 60 34.03 15.83 14.78
C SER A 60 34.75 14.54 15.17
N TRP A 61 35.27 14.46 16.40
CA TRP A 61 35.83 13.23 16.95
C TRP A 61 34.82 12.07 16.97
N GLU A 62 33.51 12.32 17.10
CA GLU A 62 32.48 11.28 17.03
C GLU A 62 32.43 10.66 15.63
N ALA A 63 32.46 11.49 14.59
CA ALA A 63 32.47 11.04 13.21
C ALA A 63 33.75 10.24 12.90
N ALA A 64 34.92 10.72 13.35
CA ALA A 64 36.19 10.01 13.21
C ALA A 64 36.19 8.65 13.93
N SER A 65 35.59 8.61 15.13
CA SER A 65 35.40 7.41 15.92
C SER A 65 34.56 6.38 15.16
N HIS A 66 33.42 6.78 14.57
CA HIS A 66 32.60 5.91 13.72
C HIS A 66 33.32 5.50 12.43
N PHE A 67 34.01 6.42 11.77
CA PHE A 67 34.82 6.16 10.58
C PHE A 67 35.78 4.99 10.79
N TYR A 68 36.57 5.00 11.87
CA TYR A 68 37.48 3.89 12.17
C TYR A 68 36.74 2.58 12.43
N GLN A 69 35.68 2.62 13.25
CA GLN A 69 34.91 1.43 13.60
C GLN A 69 34.37 0.69 12.37
N VAL A 70 33.85 1.43 11.39
CA VAL A 70 33.17 0.84 10.23
C VAL A 70 34.09 0.58 9.04
N SER A 71 35.27 1.23 9.00
CA SER A 71 36.21 1.16 7.88
C SER A 71 36.53 -0.26 7.40
N PRO A 72 36.86 -1.24 8.26
CA PRO A 72 37.16 -2.60 7.79
C PRO A 72 35.97 -3.28 7.11
N ALA A 73 34.75 -3.06 7.61
CA ALA A 73 33.54 -3.63 7.04
C ALA A 73 33.20 -2.99 5.69
N VAL A 74 33.32 -1.67 5.58
CA VAL A 74 33.09 -0.93 4.34
C VAL A 74 34.11 -1.32 3.26
N LEU A 75 35.39 -1.38 3.61
CA LEU A 75 36.45 -1.77 2.68
C LEU A 75 36.27 -3.20 2.15
N ALA A 76 35.68 -4.11 2.93
CA ALA A 76 35.38 -5.46 2.47
C ALA A 76 34.34 -5.50 1.33
N CYS A 77 33.52 -4.46 1.17
CA CYS A 77 32.48 -4.38 0.14
C CYS A 77 32.95 -3.72 -1.17
N MET A 78 34.17 -3.18 -1.24
CA MET A 78 34.59 -2.39 -2.41
C MET A 78 36.10 -2.36 -2.65
N PRO A 79 36.55 -2.07 -3.89
CA PRO A 79 37.96 -1.76 -4.16
C PRO A 79 38.42 -0.50 -3.42
N TYR A 80 39.72 -0.43 -3.12
CA TYR A 80 40.30 0.68 -2.36
C TYR A 80 40.07 2.07 -3.00
N SER A 81 40.05 2.18 -4.34
CA SER A 81 39.77 3.46 -5.02
C SER A 81 38.37 4.02 -4.72
N TYR A 82 37.39 3.15 -4.48
CA TYR A 82 36.05 3.56 -4.06
C TYR A 82 35.98 3.78 -2.54
N PHE A 83 36.80 3.06 -1.77
CA PHE A 83 36.98 3.34 -0.36
C PHE A 83 37.51 4.76 -0.14
N GLU A 84 38.49 5.22 -0.92
CA GLU A 84 38.96 6.61 -0.89
C GLU A 84 37.83 7.62 -1.14
N LYS A 85 37.01 7.40 -2.16
CA LYS A 85 35.83 8.23 -2.43
C LYS A 85 34.85 8.25 -1.25
N TRP A 86 34.61 7.11 -0.62
CA TRP A 86 33.79 7.02 0.59
C TRP A 86 34.38 7.84 1.75
N MET A 87 35.70 7.77 1.95
CA MET A 87 36.39 8.59 2.95
C MET A 87 36.25 10.09 2.67
N ASP A 88 36.44 10.50 1.41
CA ASP A 88 36.33 11.90 0.98
C ASP A 88 34.91 12.43 1.16
N CYS A 89 33.88 11.63 0.83
CA CYS A 89 32.48 11.98 1.05
C CYS A 89 32.19 12.21 2.54
N GLY A 90 32.59 11.28 3.41
CA GLY A 90 32.38 11.43 4.85
C GLY A 90 33.13 12.62 5.46
N THR A 91 34.32 12.93 4.93
CA THR A 91 35.11 14.09 5.34
C THR A 91 34.42 15.40 4.97
N LYS A 92 33.90 15.53 3.74
CA LYS A 92 33.10 16.69 3.30
C LYS A 92 31.83 16.86 4.14
N LEU A 93 31.11 15.77 4.39
CA LEU A 93 29.92 15.80 5.26
C LEU A 93 30.25 16.26 6.68
N SER A 94 31.46 15.96 7.18
CA SER A 94 31.89 16.37 8.51
C SER A 94 32.25 17.86 8.58
N GLU A 95 32.66 18.48 7.47
CA GLU A 95 32.85 19.92 7.34
C GLU A 95 31.50 20.66 7.43
N GLU A 96 30.45 20.08 6.83
CA GLU A 96 29.09 20.62 6.90
C GLU A 96 28.45 20.38 8.28
N SER A 97 28.49 19.14 8.78
CA SER A 97 27.97 18.79 10.09
C SER A 97 28.57 17.48 10.64
N PRO A 98 29.22 17.51 11.81
CA PRO A 98 29.76 16.33 12.47
C PRO A 98 28.72 15.22 12.70
N THR A 99 27.48 15.58 13.05
CA THR A 99 26.41 14.60 13.29
C THR A 99 25.94 13.93 12.00
N LEU A 100 26.01 14.63 10.88
CA LEU A 100 25.67 14.09 9.56
C LEU A 100 26.71 13.07 9.11
N ALA A 101 27.99 13.39 9.27
CA ALA A 101 29.08 12.45 8.99
C ALA A 101 29.03 11.21 9.88
N SER A 102 28.73 11.36 11.18
CA SER A 102 28.54 10.21 12.08
C SER A 102 27.43 9.28 11.56
N ALA A 103 26.27 9.82 11.17
CA ALA A 103 25.17 9.03 10.64
C ALA A 103 25.52 8.35 9.30
N TYR A 104 26.23 9.06 8.41
CA TYR A 104 26.76 8.50 7.16
C TYR A 104 27.67 7.30 7.41
N PHE A 105 28.66 7.45 8.31
CA PHE A 105 29.60 6.38 8.62
C PHE A 105 28.90 5.20 9.30
N GLU A 106 28.03 5.45 10.27
CA GLU A 106 27.29 4.40 10.98
C GLU A 106 26.41 3.56 10.03
N ALA A 107 25.72 4.20 9.08
CA ALA A 107 24.89 3.50 8.10
C ALA A 107 25.68 2.82 6.97
N SER A 108 26.95 3.22 6.76
CA SER A 108 27.75 2.81 5.60
C SER A 108 27.90 1.29 5.44
N PRO A 109 28.23 0.47 6.45
CA PRO A 109 28.33 -0.98 6.27
C PRO A 109 27.05 -1.61 5.70
N GLY A 110 25.89 -1.18 6.21
CA GLY A 110 24.60 -1.66 5.75
C GLY A 110 24.30 -1.21 4.31
N ALA A 111 24.53 0.07 4.01
CA ALA A 111 24.28 0.61 2.67
C ALA A 111 25.25 0.04 1.62
N MET A 112 26.54 -0.03 1.91
CA MET A 112 27.58 -0.49 0.99
C MET A 112 27.49 -1.99 0.66
N SER A 113 26.85 -2.78 1.52
CA SER A 113 26.55 -4.19 1.20
C SER A 113 25.49 -4.34 0.11
N LYS A 114 24.70 -3.30 -0.17
CA LYS A 114 23.57 -3.29 -1.12
C LYS A 114 23.81 -2.36 -2.32
N LEU A 115 24.57 -1.28 -2.11
CA LEU A 115 24.91 -0.30 -3.14
C LEU A 115 26.08 -0.76 -4.01
N ARG A 116 25.99 -0.49 -5.31
CA ARG A 116 27.17 -0.56 -6.19
C ARG A 116 28.09 0.62 -5.87
N SER A 117 29.41 0.40 -5.87
CA SER A 117 30.41 1.40 -5.46
C SER A 117 30.36 2.72 -6.26
N ARG A 118 29.84 2.70 -7.49
CA ARG A 118 29.62 3.92 -8.30
C ARG A 118 28.59 4.90 -7.69
N HIS A 119 27.71 4.44 -6.81
CA HIS A 119 26.65 5.24 -6.21
C HIS A 119 27.03 5.84 -4.85
N ILE A 120 28.26 5.63 -4.36
CA ILE A 120 28.74 6.14 -3.06
C ILE A 120 28.61 7.67 -2.99
N GLU A 121 29.14 8.36 -4.00
CA GLU A 121 29.13 9.82 -4.07
C GLU A 121 27.71 10.36 -4.18
N SER A 122 26.88 9.73 -5.03
CA SER A 122 25.47 10.08 -5.17
C SER A 122 24.70 9.89 -3.86
N TRP A 123 24.90 8.76 -3.16
CA TRP A 123 24.23 8.50 -1.88
C TRP A 123 24.61 9.52 -0.80
N ALA A 124 25.90 9.87 -0.70
CA ALA A 124 26.35 10.95 0.18
C ALA A 124 25.69 12.29 -0.18
N SER A 125 25.61 12.62 -1.47
CA SER A 125 24.97 13.85 -1.96
C SER A 125 23.47 13.91 -1.68
N LEU A 126 22.77 12.76 -1.63
CA LEU A 126 21.35 12.73 -1.25
C LEU A 126 21.17 13.17 0.20
N GLY A 127 21.93 12.60 1.13
CA GLY A 127 21.85 13.00 2.54
C GLY A 127 22.31 14.44 2.78
N ASP A 128 23.37 14.87 2.08
CA ASP A 128 23.82 16.26 2.08
C ASP A 128 22.73 17.22 1.59
N SER A 129 22.06 16.88 0.49
CA SER A 129 21.02 17.73 -0.09
C SER A 129 19.83 17.97 0.85
N LEU A 130 19.54 17.03 1.76
CA LEU A 130 18.48 17.18 2.77
C LEU A 130 18.91 18.08 3.95
N TYR A 131 20.20 18.33 4.10
CA TYR A 131 20.74 19.22 5.12
C TYR A 131 20.75 20.68 4.62
N LYS A 132 20.11 21.58 5.37
CA LYS A 132 20.01 23.02 5.04
C LYS A 132 20.52 23.92 6.19
N GLY A 133 21.43 23.43 7.01
CA GLY A 133 22.03 24.20 8.11
C GLY A 133 21.18 24.31 9.40
N THR A 134 19.98 23.71 9.46
CA THR A 134 19.12 23.73 10.65
C THR A 134 19.16 22.42 11.43
N TRP A 135 18.78 22.44 12.71
CA TRP A 135 18.68 21.21 13.51
C TRP A 135 17.59 20.26 12.98
N LYS A 136 16.50 20.79 12.40
CA LYS A 136 15.43 19.99 11.79
C LYS A 136 15.91 19.31 10.51
N SER A 137 16.56 20.05 9.61
CA SER A 137 17.15 19.47 8.40
C SER A 137 18.27 18.48 8.72
N SER A 138 19.07 18.73 9.77
CA SER A 138 20.05 17.76 10.27
C SER A 138 19.38 16.47 10.74
N THR A 139 18.27 16.56 11.48
CA THR A 139 17.54 15.39 11.96
C THR A 139 17.01 14.55 10.79
N LEU A 140 16.42 15.20 9.77
CA LEU A 140 15.93 14.54 8.56
C LEU A 140 17.08 13.83 7.81
N ALA A 141 18.18 14.53 7.56
CA ALA A 141 19.35 13.99 6.85
C ALA A 141 20.03 12.83 7.59
N CYS A 142 20.24 12.95 8.91
CA CYS A 142 20.78 11.86 9.73
C CYS A 142 19.84 10.65 9.72
N ARG A 143 18.52 10.85 9.82
CA ARG A 143 17.55 9.75 9.73
C ARG A 143 17.53 9.13 8.34
N PHE A 144 17.66 9.92 7.27
CA PHE A 144 17.76 9.38 5.91
C PHE A 144 18.92 8.39 5.79
N PHE A 145 20.11 8.73 6.31
CA PHE A 145 21.21 7.77 6.34
C PHE A 145 20.89 6.54 7.18
N ALA A 146 20.34 6.70 8.39
CA ALA A 146 19.99 5.59 9.26
C ALA A 146 18.99 4.59 8.64
N HIS A 147 18.00 5.10 7.89
CA HIS A 147 16.97 4.31 7.22
C HIS A 147 17.40 3.80 5.83
N SER A 148 18.42 4.41 5.21
CA SER A 148 18.90 4.04 3.86
C SER A 148 19.20 2.55 3.70
N PRO A 149 19.91 1.85 4.62
CA PRO A 149 20.17 0.43 4.48
C PRO A 149 18.91 -0.42 4.36
N ALA A 150 17.87 -0.16 5.16
CA ALA A 150 16.62 -0.92 5.11
C ALA A 150 15.79 -0.56 3.88
N LEU A 151 15.74 0.72 3.50
CA LEU A 151 15.09 1.16 2.26
C LEU A 151 15.69 0.45 1.03
N LEU A 152 17.01 0.28 0.99
CA LEU A 152 17.73 -0.40 -0.09
C LEU A 152 17.44 -1.91 -0.20
N ASP A 153 16.73 -2.52 0.77
CA ASP A 153 16.21 -3.89 0.60
C ASP A 153 15.03 -3.95 -0.36
N SER A 154 14.32 -2.83 -0.53
CA SER A 154 13.12 -2.73 -1.36
C SER A 154 13.27 -1.78 -2.55
N LEU A 155 14.12 -0.77 -2.43
CA LEU A 155 14.34 0.27 -3.43
C LEU A 155 15.61 0.02 -4.24
N SER A 156 15.51 0.17 -5.55
CA SER A 156 16.65 0.48 -6.40
C SER A 156 17.24 1.84 -6.04
N PHE A 157 18.48 2.10 -6.45
CA PHE A 157 19.11 3.40 -6.18
C PHE A 157 18.35 4.56 -6.83
N GLN A 158 17.80 4.36 -8.03
CA GLN A 158 17.02 5.41 -8.71
C GLN A 158 15.72 5.73 -7.96
N GLU A 159 15.03 4.72 -7.42
CA GLU A 159 13.85 4.94 -6.58
C GLU A 159 14.22 5.63 -5.26
N LEU A 160 15.38 5.32 -4.67
CA LEU A 160 15.90 6.03 -3.49
C LEU A 160 16.18 7.52 -3.79
N GLU A 161 16.76 7.82 -4.96
CA GLU A 161 16.97 9.22 -5.41
C GLU A 161 15.64 9.96 -5.54
N ARG A 162 14.62 9.34 -6.15
CA ARG A 162 13.27 9.92 -6.26
C ARG A 162 12.62 10.12 -4.89
N PHE A 163 12.78 9.15 -3.99
CA PHE A 163 12.26 9.26 -2.64
C PHE A 163 12.93 10.37 -1.85
N ALA A 164 14.26 10.51 -1.94
CA ALA A 164 14.99 11.63 -1.35
C ALA A 164 14.52 12.99 -1.92
N GLY A 165 14.28 13.08 -3.23
CA GLY A 165 13.70 14.27 -3.86
C GLY A 165 12.31 14.61 -3.35
N PHE A 166 11.45 13.60 -3.17
CA PHE A 166 10.13 13.76 -2.52
C PHE A 166 10.26 14.26 -1.07
N LEU A 167 11.18 13.70 -0.30
CA LEU A 167 11.42 14.11 1.09
C LEU A 167 11.91 15.56 1.18
N ASP A 168 12.81 15.98 0.27
CA ASP A 168 13.27 17.37 0.16
C ASP A 168 12.10 18.29 -0.17
N ALA A 169 11.28 17.96 -1.18
CA ALA A 169 10.10 18.74 -1.55
C ALA A 169 9.11 18.90 -0.38
N LEU A 170 8.80 17.81 0.35
CA LEU A 170 7.94 17.86 1.51
C LEU A 170 8.56 18.65 2.68
N SER A 171 9.89 18.61 2.84
CA SER A 171 10.59 19.31 3.92
C SER A 171 10.47 20.83 3.82
N HIS A 172 10.31 21.39 2.62
CA HIS A 172 10.03 22.81 2.40
C HIS A 172 8.69 23.25 3.02
N ARG A 173 7.75 22.31 3.23
CA ARG A 173 6.49 22.53 3.94
C ARG A 173 6.58 22.12 5.40
N SER A 174 7.14 20.94 5.69
CA SER A 174 7.29 20.39 7.05
C SER A 174 8.37 19.30 7.12
N TYR A 175 9.46 19.61 7.83
CA TYR A 175 10.50 18.63 8.18
C TYR A 175 9.97 17.46 9.02
N ASP A 176 9.01 17.74 9.91
CA ASP A 176 8.46 16.74 10.82
C ASP A 176 7.67 15.69 10.02
N LEU A 177 6.84 16.13 9.05
CA LEU A 177 6.12 15.21 8.16
C LEU A 177 7.06 14.46 7.20
N SER A 178 8.08 15.13 6.64
CA SER A 178 9.08 14.48 5.81
C SER A 178 9.79 13.35 6.58
N THR A 179 10.16 13.62 7.83
CA THR A 179 10.79 12.63 8.71
C THR A 179 9.86 11.46 9.04
N GLU A 180 8.56 11.71 9.24
CA GLU A 180 7.58 10.65 9.46
C GLU A 180 7.36 9.80 8.19
N CYS A 181 7.28 10.44 7.02
CA CYS A 181 7.12 9.74 5.73
C CYS A 181 8.35 8.89 5.39
N LEU A 182 9.55 9.33 5.77
CA LEU A 182 10.78 8.53 5.67
C LEU A 182 10.63 7.18 6.41
N ALA A 183 10.15 7.22 7.66
CA ALA A 183 9.93 6.01 8.46
C ALA A 183 8.78 5.14 7.94
N LEU A 184 7.74 5.74 7.34
CA LEU A 184 6.67 5.01 6.69
C LEU A 184 7.12 4.35 5.37
N GLY A 185 8.08 4.95 4.67
CA GLY A 185 8.70 4.44 3.44
C GLY A 185 9.16 2.98 3.58
N GLU A 186 9.87 2.67 4.67
CA GLU A 186 10.35 1.30 4.95
C GLU A 186 9.24 0.26 5.01
N LYS A 187 8.04 0.65 5.44
CA LYS A 187 6.89 -0.25 5.57
C LYS A 187 6.11 -0.39 4.27
N ILE A 188 5.96 0.70 3.51
CA ILE A 188 5.08 0.72 2.34
C ILE A 188 5.76 0.19 1.08
N PHE A 189 7.04 0.48 0.85
CA PHE A 189 7.70 0.09 -0.40
C PHE A 189 7.72 -1.43 -0.66
N PRO A 190 7.88 -2.31 0.35
CA PRO A 190 7.72 -3.75 0.14
C PRO A 190 6.30 -4.15 -0.29
N LEU A 191 5.26 -3.40 0.11
CA LEU A 191 3.86 -3.69 -0.23
C LEU A 191 3.50 -3.20 -1.64
N VAL A 192 4.12 -2.10 -2.09
CA VAL A 192 3.88 -1.54 -3.43
C VAL A 192 4.42 -2.45 -4.53
N GLY A 193 5.49 -3.20 -4.28
CA GLY A 193 6.07 -4.12 -5.27
C GLY A 193 6.82 -3.37 -6.36
N GLU A 194 6.53 -3.65 -7.64
CA GLU A 194 7.23 -3.03 -8.79
C GLU A 194 6.77 -1.59 -9.08
N ASP A 195 5.64 -1.16 -8.50
CA ASP A 195 4.97 0.09 -8.89
C ASP A 195 5.38 1.32 -8.04
N LYS A 196 6.57 1.30 -7.45
CA LYS A 196 7.01 2.33 -6.48
C LYS A 196 7.15 3.70 -7.13
N ASP A 197 7.48 3.73 -8.40
CA ASP A 197 7.54 4.94 -9.19
C ASP A 197 6.19 5.64 -9.28
N ALA A 198 5.12 4.90 -9.56
CA ALA A 198 3.77 5.46 -9.60
C ALA A 198 3.34 5.95 -8.20
N PHE A 199 3.67 5.20 -7.15
CA PHE A 199 3.41 5.61 -5.77
C PHE A 199 4.14 6.93 -5.41
N LEU A 200 5.42 7.06 -5.75
CA LEU A 200 6.21 8.26 -5.50
C LEU A 200 5.77 9.46 -6.33
N SER A 201 5.34 9.24 -7.57
CA SER A 201 4.74 10.28 -8.41
C SER A 201 3.48 10.85 -7.76
N LEU A 202 2.56 9.98 -7.34
CA LEU A 202 1.34 10.39 -6.63
C LEU A 202 1.65 11.11 -5.31
N ALA A 203 2.57 10.56 -4.51
CA ALA A 203 2.99 11.18 -3.26
C ALA A 203 3.53 12.60 -3.49
N THR A 204 4.33 12.80 -4.54
CA THR A 204 4.85 14.11 -4.94
C THR A 204 3.73 15.06 -5.37
N THR A 205 2.76 14.62 -6.17
CA THR A 205 1.59 15.44 -6.53
C THR A 205 0.81 15.91 -5.30
N LEU A 206 0.66 15.04 -4.29
CA LEU A 206 0.01 15.40 -3.02
C LEU A 206 0.79 16.44 -2.21
N VAL A 207 2.10 16.56 -2.36
CA VAL A 207 2.87 17.63 -1.72
C VAL A 207 2.42 19.02 -2.21
N ASP A 208 2.08 19.14 -3.49
CA ASP A 208 1.66 20.40 -4.09
C ASP A 208 0.18 20.72 -3.82
N THR A 209 -0.70 19.73 -3.87
CA THR A 209 -2.15 19.93 -3.74
C THR A 209 -2.66 19.85 -2.30
N GLY A 210 -2.01 19.05 -1.44
CA GLY A 210 -2.55 18.69 -0.13
C GLY A 210 -1.53 18.09 0.83
N TRP A 211 -0.39 18.76 1.06
CA TRP A 211 0.74 18.21 1.85
C TRP A 211 0.40 17.67 3.25
N ARG A 212 -0.71 18.12 3.85
CA ARG A 212 -1.20 17.63 5.15
C ARG A 212 -1.73 16.20 5.09
N GLU A 213 -2.16 15.74 3.93
CA GLU A 213 -2.71 14.39 3.72
C GLU A 213 -1.62 13.36 3.39
N VAL A 214 -0.40 13.79 3.08
CA VAL A 214 0.69 12.90 2.60
C VAL A 214 1.00 11.78 3.61
N LYS A 215 1.05 12.09 4.91
CA LYS A 215 1.22 11.06 5.94
C LYS A 215 0.07 10.06 5.92
N SER A 216 -1.16 10.57 5.96
CA SER A 216 -2.37 9.74 5.93
C SER A 216 -2.41 8.87 4.67
N PHE A 217 -1.91 9.37 3.53
CA PHE A 217 -1.78 8.62 2.29
C PHE A 217 -0.81 7.44 2.43
N PHE A 218 0.37 7.61 3.02
CA PHE A 218 1.30 6.51 3.29
C PHE A 218 0.68 5.47 4.27
N GLU A 219 -0.01 5.93 5.31
CA GLU A 219 -0.69 5.06 6.27
C GLU A 219 -1.87 4.30 5.62
N ALA A 220 -2.64 4.97 4.76
CA ALA A 220 -3.73 4.38 4.00
C ALA A 220 -3.21 3.33 3.01
N GLY A 221 -2.16 3.65 2.25
CA GLY A 221 -1.53 2.70 1.32
C GLY A 221 -1.05 1.43 2.04
N SER A 222 -0.46 1.57 3.22
CA SER A 222 0.01 0.41 4.01
C SER A 222 -1.13 -0.52 4.47
N LYS A 223 -2.35 0.01 4.60
CA LYS A 223 -3.56 -0.75 4.98
C LYS A 223 -4.35 -1.24 3.76
N ALA A 224 -4.38 -0.45 2.69
CA ALA A 224 -5.16 -0.69 1.50
C ALA A 224 -4.50 -1.72 0.58
N LEU A 225 -3.21 -1.59 0.28
CA LEU A 225 -2.51 -2.44 -0.70
C LEU A 225 -2.59 -3.95 -0.40
N PRO A 226 -2.50 -4.42 0.88
CA PRO A 226 -2.65 -5.84 1.18
C PRO A 226 -4.04 -6.43 0.85
N ARG A 227 -5.06 -5.60 0.68
CA ARG A 227 -6.43 -6.01 0.33
C ARG A 227 -6.67 -6.11 -1.17
N ILE A 228 -5.73 -5.61 -1.96
CA ILE A 228 -5.82 -5.57 -3.42
C ILE A 228 -4.95 -6.69 -3.99
N ASP A 229 -5.50 -7.37 -4.99
CA ASP A 229 -4.75 -8.33 -5.79
C ASP A 229 -3.46 -7.70 -6.33
N VAL A 230 -2.37 -8.47 -6.31
CA VAL A 230 -1.02 -7.96 -6.59
C VAL A 230 -0.93 -7.37 -7.99
N GLU A 231 -1.58 -7.99 -8.99
CA GLU A 231 -1.55 -7.53 -10.38
C GLU A 231 -2.37 -6.24 -10.59
N GLN A 232 -3.26 -5.92 -9.65
CA GLN A 232 -4.15 -4.76 -9.74
C GLN A 232 -3.66 -3.55 -8.91
N ARG A 233 -2.58 -3.67 -8.13
CA ARG A 233 -2.07 -2.58 -7.28
C ARG A 233 -1.69 -1.33 -8.08
N LEU A 234 -1.03 -1.47 -9.24
CA LEU A 234 -0.72 -0.33 -10.12
C LEU A 234 -1.99 0.42 -10.53
N ARG A 235 -3.03 -0.31 -10.93
CA ARG A 235 -4.30 0.25 -11.40
C ARG A 235 -5.00 0.99 -10.27
N PHE A 236 -5.06 0.38 -9.09
CA PHE A 236 -5.57 1.03 -7.88
C PHE A 236 -4.85 2.34 -7.56
N MET A 237 -3.51 2.38 -7.67
CA MET A 237 -2.73 3.60 -7.45
C MET A 237 -2.99 4.68 -8.51
N LYS A 238 -3.13 4.29 -9.78
CA LYS A 238 -3.49 5.22 -10.87
C LYS A 238 -4.89 5.81 -10.71
N LEU A 239 -5.85 5.03 -10.21
CA LEU A 239 -7.19 5.52 -9.87
C LEU A 239 -7.13 6.59 -8.77
N ALA A 240 -6.34 6.34 -7.71
CA ALA A 240 -6.12 7.32 -6.65
C ALA A 240 -5.42 8.60 -7.17
N GLU A 241 -4.46 8.46 -8.09
CA GLU A 241 -3.82 9.60 -8.75
C GLU A 241 -4.80 10.42 -9.58
N SER A 242 -5.66 9.77 -10.36
CA SER A 242 -6.69 10.45 -11.13
C SER A 242 -7.66 11.23 -10.23
N LEU A 243 -8.03 10.69 -9.06
CA LEU A 243 -8.86 11.41 -8.09
C LEU A 243 -8.17 12.68 -7.58
N VAL A 244 -6.87 12.61 -7.27
CA VAL A 244 -6.09 13.81 -6.87
C VAL A 244 -6.09 14.86 -7.98
N GLN A 245 -5.83 14.44 -9.22
CA GLN A 245 -5.77 15.35 -10.38
C GLN A 245 -7.12 16.00 -10.70
N ASN A 246 -8.23 15.30 -10.43
CA ASN A 246 -9.59 15.80 -10.64
C ASN A 246 -10.18 16.56 -9.43
N GLY A 247 -9.35 16.89 -8.42
CA GLY A 247 -9.77 17.71 -7.28
C GLY A 247 -10.58 16.96 -6.21
N GLY A 248 -10.44 15.63 -6.15
CA GLY A 248 -10.99 14.82 -5.07
C GLY A 248 -10.44 15.26 -3.70
N THR A 249 -11.24 15.10 -2.66
CA THR A 249 -10.86 15.43 -1.28
C THR A 249 -10.82 14.15 -0.44
N ASN A 250 -10.02 14.14 0.64
CA ASN A 250 -9.89 12.98 1.54
C ASN A 250 -9.45 11.69 0.82
N ILE A 251 -8.47 11.81 -0.07
CA ILE A 251 -7.95 10.69 -0.87
C ILE A 251 -7.53 9.50 -0.01
N PRO A 252 -6.85 9.68 1.15
CA PRO A 252 -6.52 8.55 2.01
C PRO A 252 -7.75 7.79 2.53
N GLY A 253 -8.82 8.51 2.90
CA GLY A 253 -10.07 7.90 3.34
C GLY A 253 -10.74 7.14 2.21
N THR A 254 -10.84 7.74 1.03
CA THR A 254 -11.42 7.10 -0.16
C THR A 254 -10.64 5.84 -0.55
N MET A 255 -9.31 5.86 -0.51
CA MET A 255 -8.48 4.66 -0.75
C MET A 255 -8.80 3.53 0.23
N LEU A 256 -9.01 3.84 1.52
CA LEU A 256 -9.37 2.86 2.53
C LEU A 256 -10.76 2.26 2.26
N GLU A 257 -11.75 3.09 1.95
CA GLU A 257 -13.12 2.66 1.62
C GLU A 257 -13.15 1.77 0.38
N ILE A 258 -12.48 2.19 -0.71
CA ILE A 258 -12.38 1.40 -1.94
C ILE A 258 -11.68 0.06 -1.67
N SER A 259 -10.57 0.06 -0.91
CA SER A 259 -9.86 -1.17 -0.57
C SER A 259 -10.68 -2.11 0.30
N GLN A 260 -11.54 -1.57 1.17
CA GLN A 260 -12.45 -2.35 1.99
C GLN A 260 -13.50 -3.04 1.13
N ALA A 261 -14.13 -2.30 0.21
CA ALA A 261 -15.09 -2.86 -0.72
C ALA A 261 -14.47 -3.93 -1.61
N LEU A 262 -13.28 -3.70 -2.16
CA LEU A 262 -12.58 -4.72 -2.95
C LEU A 262 -12.27 -5.98 -2.11
N SER A 263 -11.90 -5.83 -0.83
CA SER A 263 -11.63 -7.00 0.03
C SER A 263 -12.82 -7.91 0.29
N GLU A 264 -14.04 -7.44 0.03
CA GLU A 264 -15.28 -8.22 0.15
C GLU A 264 -15.57 -9.03 -1.13
N LEU A 265 -14.84 -8.76 -2.22
CA LEU A 265 -14.95 -9.46 -3.48
C LEU A 265 -13.93 -10.59 -3.59
N ASN A 266 -14.22 -11.55 -4.46
CA ASN A 266 -13.20 -12.50 -4.91
C ASN A 266 -12.13 -11.77 -5.72
N GLU A 267 -10.86 -12.16 -5.55
CA GLU A 267 -9.71 -11.50 -6.21
C GLU A 267 -9.85 -11.45 -7.74
N GLU A 268 -10.45 -12.47 -8.36
CA GLU A 268 -10.71 -12.54 -9.80
C GLU A 268 -11.56 -11.36 -10.31
N TYR A 269 -12.47 -10.84 -9.46
CA TYR A 269 -13.34 -9.72 -9.80
C TYR A 269 -12.67 -8.36 -9.68
N HIS A 270 -11.53 -8.25 -8.98
CA HIS A 270 -10.79 -6.99 -8.88
C HIS A 270 -10.45 -6.42 -10.25
N SER A 271 -9.98 -7.28 -11.17
CA SER A 271 -9.58 -6.89 -12.52
C SER A 271 -10.73 -6.24 -13.32
N ILE A 272 -11.94 -6.78 -13.18
CA ILE A 272 -13.14 -6.34 -13.88
C ILE A 272 -13.66 -5.04 -13.26
N VAL A 273 -13.83 -5.01 -11.93
CA VAL A 273 -14.33 -3.83 -11.21
C VAL A 273 -13.39 -2.63 -11.41
N LEU A 274 -12.08 -2.83 -11.30
CA LEU A 274 -11.11 -1.76 -11.54
C LEU A 274 -11.06 -1.33 -13.00
N GLY A 275 -11.37 -2.21 -13.96
CA GLY A 275 -11.50 -1.82 -15.38
C GLY A 275 -12.70 -0.97 -15.69
N LEU A 276 -13.85 -1.30 -15.09
CA LEU A 276 -15.04 -0.46 -15.19
C LEU A 276 -14.81 0.88 -14.49
N ALA A 277 -14.16 0.89 -13.33
CA ALA A 277 -13.78 2.10 -12.61
C ALA A 277 -12.84 3.01 -13.42
N GLU A 278 -11.85 2.45 -14.12
CA GLU A 278 -10.97 3.19 -15.02
C GLU A 278 -11.74 3.83 -16.18
N ALA A 279 -12.67 3.10 -16.79
CA ALA A 279 -13.53 3.66 -17.83
C ALA A 279 -14.42 4.79 -17.29
N LEU A 280 -14.84 4.72 -16.03
CA LEU A 280 -15.65 5.77 -15.41
C LEU A 280 -14.88 7.07 -15.20
N LEU A 281 -13.55 7.03 -15.13
CA LEU A 281 -12.72 8.23 -15.00
C LEU A 281 -12.84 9.18 -16.20
N THR A 282 -13.10 8.66 -17.41
CA THR A 282 -13.29 9.52 -18.60
C THR A 282 -14.64 10.19 -18.65
N GLU A 283 -15.62 9.64 -17.93
CA GLU A 283 -16.99 10.15 -17.86
C GLU A 283 -17.18 11.09 -16.66
N GLU A 284 -16.93 10.59 -15.45
CA GLU A 284 -17.05 11.34 -14.20
C GLU A 284 -16.15 10.74 -13.11
N ALA A 285 -15.01 11.39 -12.83
CA ALA A 285 -14.04 10.90 -11.86
C ALA A 285 -14.61 10.69 -10.45
N MET A 286 -15.58 11.51 -10.02
CA MET A 286 -16.17 11.41 -8.69
C MET A 286 -17.17 10.26 -8.54
N ALA A 287 -17.62 9.65 -9.65
CA ALA A 287 -18.49 8.48 -9.62
C ALA A 287 -17.71 7.18 -9.40
N MET A 288 -16.42 7.16 -9.78
CA MET A 288 -15.54 6.00 -9.66
C MET A 288 -15.49 5.40 -8.24
N PRO A 289 -15.24 6.18 -7.17
CA PRO A 289 -15.23 5.63 -5.82
C PRO A 289 -16.56 5.02 -5.42
N GLU A 290 -17.67 5.66 -5.79
CA GLU A 290 -19.02 5.22 -5.42
C GLU A 290 -19.36 3.90 -6.11
N PHE A 291 -18.99 3.74 -7.38
CA PHE A 291 -19.13 2.47 -8.10
C PHE A 291 -18.39 1.33 -7.41
N ILE A 292 -17.11 1.51 -7.06
CA ILE A 292 -16.34 0.43 -6.42
C ILE A 292 -16.90 0.12 -5.02
N LYS A 293 -17.23 1.14 -4.23
CA LYS A 293 -17.81 0.97 -2.88
C LYS A 293 -19.11 0.17 -2.89
N SER A 294 -19.94 0.38 -3.92
CA SER A 294 -21.22 -0.31 -4.09
C SER A 294 -21.11 -1.69 -4.73
N SER A 295 -19.97 -2.02 -5.34
CA SER A 295 -19.80 -3.27 -6.10
C SER A 295 -20.05 -4.54 -5.28
N PRO A 296 -19.60 -4.68 -4.01
CA PRO A 296 -19.92 -5.85 -3.18
C PRO A 296 -21.41 -6.06 -3.01
N PHE A 297 -22.14 -5.03 -2.60
CA PHE A 297 -23.59 -5.10 -2.42
C PHE A 297 -24.32 -5.46 -3.72
N VAL A 298 -23.88 -4.91 -4.86
CA VAL A 298 -24.49 -5.24 -6.16
C VAL A 298 -24.21 -6.70 -6.54
N LEU A 299 -22.99 -7.19 -6.29
CA LEU A 299 -22.57 -8.56 -6.59
C LEU A 299 -23.15 -9.61 -5.64
N GLU A 300 -23.73 -9.22 -4.49
CA GLU A 300 -24.57 -10.12 -3.68
C GLU A 300 -25.85 -10.54 -4.41
N LYS A 301 -26.34 -9.71 -5.35
CA LYS A 301 -27.62 -9.91 -6.04
C LYS A 301 -27.46 -10.20 -7.53
N LEU A 302 -26.33 -9.80 -8.11
CA LEU A 302 -26.04 -9.85 -9.53
C LEU A 302 -24.78 -10.65 -9.81
N THR A 303 -24.76 -11.35 -10.94
CA THR A 303 -23.53 -11.92 -11.50
C THR A 303 -22.60 -10.82 -12.02
N ILE A 304 -21.32 -11.16 -12.23
CA ILE A 304 -20.33 -10.23 -12.78
C ILE A 304 -20.72 -9.67 -14.17
N GLY A 305 -21.41 -10.46 -15.00
CA GLY A 305 -21.93 -9.99 -16.29
C GLY A 305 -23.13 -9.04 -16.15
N GLN A 306 -23.97 -9.23 -15.12
CA GLN A 306 -25.06 -8.31 -14.79
C GLN A 306 -24.53 -7.01 -14.17
N LEU A 307 -23.42 -7.04 -13.42
CA LEU A 307 -22.74 -5.82 -12.94
C LEU A 307 -22.38 -4.90 -14.10
N GLY A 308 -21.86 -5.44 -15.22
CA GLY A 308 -21.57 -4.66 -16.42
C GLY A 308 -22.80 -3.96 -17.00
N ARG A 309 -23.96 -4.61 -17.00
CA ARG A 309 -25.23 -3.99 -17.45
C ARG A 309 -25.72 -2.91 -16.49
N TRP A 310 -25.61 -3.14 -15.17
CA TRP A 310 -25.92 -2.11 -14.18
C TRP A 310 -25.00 -0.89 -14.31
N TYR A 311 -23.71 -1.14 -14.58
CA TYR A 311 -22.72 -0.09 -14.85
C TYR A 311 -23.10 0.75 -16.08
N GLU A 312 -23.45 0.13 -17.21
CA GLU A 312 -23.86 0.83 -18.43
C GLU A 312 -25.08 1.75 -18.20
N GLU A 313 -26.09 1.29 -17.45
CA GLU A 313 -27.24 2.11 -17.07
C GLU A 313 -26.85 3.28 -16.16
N GLY A 314 -25.91 3.06 -15.24
CA GLY A 314 -25.34 4.12 -14.40
C GLY A 314 -24.61 5.19 -15.21
N VAL A 315 -23.83 4.79 -16.21
CA VAL A 315 -23.15 5.71 -17.14
C VAL A 315 -24.16 6.49 -17.99
N ASN A 316 -25.18 5.82 -18.53
CA ASN A 316 -26.27 6.48 -19.26
C ASN A 316 -26.98 7.52 -18.38
N THR A 317 -27.18 7.21 -17.10
CA THR A 317 -27.76 8.13 -16.13
C THR A 317 -26.84 9.32 -15.87
N LEU A 318 -25.52 9.11 -15.73
CA LEU A 318 -24.53 10.19 -15.58
C LEU A 318 -24.56 11.17 -16.76
N HIS A 319 -24.65 10.66 -18.00
CA HIS A 319 -24.71 11.49 -19.21
C HIS A 319 -25.96 12.37 -19.27
N GLN A 320 -27.08 11.89 -18.74
CA GLN A 320 -28.33 12.65 -18.70
C GLN A 320 -28.36 13.62 -17.52
N ASN A 321 -27.89 13.18 -16.35
CA ASN A 321 -27.87 13.96 -15.11
C ASN A 321 -26.74 13.49 -14.21
N ARG A 322 -25.71 14.33 -14.06
CA ARG A 322 -24.52 14.06 -13.23
C ARG A 322 -24.87 13.68 -11.79
N ASP A 323 -25.73 14.45 -11.13
CA ASP A 323 -26.11 14.18 -9.73
C ASP A 323 -26.93 12.89 -9.62
N GLY A 324 -27.78 12.63 -10.63
CA GLY A 324 -28.56 11.41 -10.73
C GLY A 324 -27.69 10.17 -10.89
N GLY A 325 -26.65 10.24 -11.71
CA GLY A 325 -25.70 9.14 -11.89
C GLY A 325 -24.80 8.92 -10.67
N LEU A 326 -24.40 9.98 -9.95
CA LEU A 326 -23.70 9.83 -8.67
C LEU A 326 -24.59 9.11 -7.63
N ALA A 327 -25.85 9.52 -7.49
CA ALA A 327 -26.81 8.85 -6.61
C ALA A 327 -27.10 7.40 -7.05
N PHE A 328 -27.06 7.13 -8.35
CA PHE A 328 -27.21 5.77 -8.89
C PHE A 328 -26.08 4.85 -8.41
N PHE A 329 -24.83 5.27 -8.56
CA PHE A 329 -23.68 4.49 -8.12
C PHE A 329 -23.56 4.38 -6.61
N LYS A 330 -24.14 5.32 -5.84
CA LYS A 330 -24.30 5.21 -4.39
C LYS A 330 -25.44 4.29 -3.94
N ILE A 331 -26.28 3.83 -4.87
CA ILE A 331 -27.52 3.10 -4.55
C ILE A 331 -28.46 3.94 -3.66
N GLU A 332 -28.43 5.26 -3.83
CA GLU A 332 -29.34 6.20 -3.15
C GLU A 332 -30.55 6.55 -4.03
N SER A 333 -30.56 6.10 -5.29
CA SER A 333 -31.65 6.34 -6.22
C SER A 333 -32.56 5.12 -6.35
N ALA A 334 -33.88 5.36 -6.33
CA ALA A 334 -34.89 4.34 -6.62
C ALA A 334 -34.68 3.70 -8.01
N HIS A 335 -34.07 4.45 -8.94
CA HIS A 335 -33.70 3.92 -10.25
C HIS A 335 -32.64 2.82 -10.14
N SER A 336 -31.56 3.04 -9.37
CA SER A 336 -30.51 2.03 -9.16
C SER A 336 -31.06 0.75 -8.56
N GLU A 337 -31.87 0.86 -7.50
CA GLU A 337 -32.54 -0.29 -6.89
C GLU A 337 -33.45 -1.03 -7.89
N SER A 338 -34.21 -0.29 -8.70
CA SER A 338 -35.08 -0.89 -9.72
C SER A 338 -34.30 -1.64 -10.81
N VAL A 339 -33.12 -1.15 -11.20
CA VAL A 339 -32.26 -1.80 -12.20
C VAL A 339 -31.62 -3.05 -11.61
N ILE A 340 -31.13 -2.99 -10.36
CA ILE A 340 -30.61 -4.18 -9.65
C ILE A 340 -31.70 -5.26 -9.56
N GLU A 341 -32.91 -4.87 -9.16
CA GLU A 341 -34.04 -5.78 -9.11
C GLU A 341 -34.41 -6.33 -10.49
N ALA A 342 -34.41 -5.52 -11.55
CA ALA A 342 -34.73 -5.99 -12.90
C ALA A 342 -33.66 -6.96 -13.44
N LEU A 343 -32.40 -6.75 -13.06
CA LEU A 343 -31.27 -7.57 -13.50
C LEU A 343 -31.11 -8.85 -12.66
N SER A 344 -31.58 -8.89 -11.41
CA SER A 344 -31.43 -10.06 -10.53
C SER A 344 -32.21 -11.26 -11.09
N SER A 345 -31.67 -12.47 -10.90
CA SER A 345 -32.36 -13.72 -11.23
C SER A 345 -33.23 -14.24 -10.09
N GLY A 346 -32.91 -13.85 -8.85
CA GLY A 346 -33.60 -14.29 -7.64
C GLY A 346 -35.05 -13.81 -7.55
N ILE A 347 -35.90 -14.66 -6.98
CA ILE A 347 -37.29 -14.35 -6.67
C ILE A 347 -37.57 -14.56 -5.18
N GLU A 348 -38.01 -13.50 -4.52
CA GLU A 348 -38.58 -13.55 -3.17
C GLU A 348 -40.02 -14.06 -3.23
N PHE A 349 -40.31 -15.08 -2.43
CA PHE A 349 -41.62 -15.72 -2.42
C PHE A 349 -42.76 -14.74 -2.08
N ASP A 350 -42.55 -13.82 -1.12
CA ASP A 350 -43.58 -12.86 -0.72
C ASP A 350 -44.10 -12.00 -1.87
N ARG A 351 -43.24 -11.69 -2.85
CA ARG A 351 -43.63 -10.90 -4.03
C ARG A 351 -44.54 -11.68 -4.98
N ILE A 352 -44.36 -13.01 -5.04
CA ILE A 352 -45.12 -13.88 -5.94
C ILE A 352 -46.24 -14.64 -5.21
N LYS A 353 -46.33 -14.55 -3.88
CA LYS A 353 -47.28 -15.30 -3.05
C LYS A 353 -48.73 -15.22 -3.55
N PRO A 354 -49.31 -14.05 -3.85
CA PRO A 354 -50.70 -13.99 -4.32
C PRO A 354 -50.91 -14.73 -5.64
N VAL A 355 -49.94 -14.64 -6.55
CA VAL A 355 -49.99 -15.33 -7.86
C VAL A 355 -49.84 -16.83 -7.68
N MET A 356 -48.92 -17.25 -6.80
CA MET A 356 -48.69 -18.66 -6.49
C MET A 356 -49.87 -19.31 -5.76
N GLU A 357 -50.54 -18.60 -4.85
CA GLU A 357 -51.77 -19.08 -4.19
C GLU A 357 -52.91 -19.24 -5.21
N MET A 358 -53.06 -18.29 -6.14
CA MET A 358 -54.01 -18.43 -7.26
C MET A 358 -53.67 -19.63 -8.15
N TYR A 359 -52.39 -19.84 -8.45
CA TYR A 359 -51.91 -20.99 -9.24
C TYR A 359 -52.25 -22.32 -8.55
N CYS A 360 -51.92 -22.47 -7.26
CA CYS A 360 -52.19 -23.68 -6.48
C CYS A 360 -53.69 -23.94 -6.31
N ARG A 361 -54.48 -22.88 -6.10
CA ARG A 361 -55.94 -22.97 -6.05
C ARG A 361 -56.54 -23.43 -7.38
N GLY A 362 -55.99 -22.96 -8.50
CA GLY A 362 -56.37 -23.41 -9.83
C GLY A 362 -56.06 -24.88 -10.08
N LEU A 363 -54.95 -25.38 -9.52
CA LEU A 363 -54.56 -26.79 -9.63
C LEU A 363 -55.43 -27.72 -8.77
N ALA A 364 -55.59 -27.42 -7.48
CA ALA A 364 -56.26 -28.30 -6.52
C ALA A 364 -57.80 -28.17 -6.49
N GLY A 365 -58.35 -27.13 -7.12
CA GLY A 365 -59.78 -26.82 -7.05
C GLY A 365 -60.28 -26.38 -5.66
N ALA A 366 -59.38 -26.23 -4.67
CA ALA A 366 -59.66 -25.83 -3.30
C ALA A 366 -58.70 -24.73 -2.84
N GLU A 367 -59.03 -24.06 -1.73
CA GLU A 367 -58.20 -22.98 -1.20
C GLU A 367 -56.93 -23.56 -0.55
N ILE A 368 -55.77 -23.25 -1.14
CA ILE A 368 -54.44 -23.64 -0.64
C ILE A 368 -53.71 -22.40 -0.15
N LYS A 369 -53.23 -22.47 1.10
CA LYS A 369 -52.38 -21.41 1.67
C LYS A 369 -50.93 -21.73 1.40
N LEU A 370 -50.15 -20.71 1.03
CA LEU A 370 -48.70 -20.85 0.91
C LEU A 370 -48.01 -20.06 2.03
N ALA A 371 -47.03 -20.69 2.65
CA ALA A 371 -46.21 -20.10 3.69
C ALA A 371 -44.72 -20.35 3.43
N GLN A 372 -43.88 -19.58 4.10
CA GLN A 372 -42.43 -19.70 3.93
C GLN A 372 -41.90 -20.87 4.77
N THR A 373 -40.95 -21.65 4.25
CA THR A 373 -40.33 -22.75 5.01
C THR A 373 -39.70 -22.27 6.33
N GLY A 374 -39.32 -20.99 6.45
CA GLY A 374 -38.87 -20.38 7.72
C GLY A 374 -39.92 -20.43 8.85
N ASP A 375 -41.20 -20.35 8.51
CA ASP A 375 -42.31 -20.39 9.49
C ASP A 375 -42.49 -21.78 10.13
N LEU A 376 -41.94 -22.84 9.52
CA LEU A 376 -41.94 -24.21 10.09
C LEU A 376 -40.93 -24.35 11.24
N VAL A 377 -39.81 -23.62 11.18
CA VAL A 377 -38.72 -23.70 12.16
C VAL A 377 -39.14 -23.05 13.48
N GLU A 378 -39.85 -21.91 13.43
CA GLU A 378 -40.38 -21.25 14.63
C GLU A 378 -41.45 -22.09 15.36
N LYS A 379 -42.12 -23.01 14.66
CA LYS A 379 -43.16 -23.88 15.22
C LYS A 379 -42.65 -25.21 15.78
N ASN A 380 -41.33 -25.45 15.81
CA ASN A 380 -40.72 -26.69 16.33
C ASN A 380 -41.29 -27.98 15.68
N ILE A 381 -41.63 -27.92 14.39
CA ILE A 381 -42.06 -29.09 13.63
C ILE A 381 -40.80 -29.77 13.08
N GLY A 382 -40.56 -31.02 13.51
CA GLY A 382 -39.25 -31.68 13.43
C GLY A 382 -38.67 -31.88 12.02
N TRP A 383 -37.34 -31.76 11.95
CA TRP A 383 -36.41 -32.30 10.93
C TRP A 383 -36.89 -32.25 9.47
N VAL A 384 -37.11 -31.04 8.96
CA VAL A 384 -37.15 -30.78 7.52
C VAL A 384 -35.99 -29.86 7.18
N SER A 385 -35.15 -30.24 6.21
CA SER A 385 -34.07 -29.39 5.72
C SER A 385 -34.64 -28.04 5.24
N ASN A 386 -34.01 -26.92 5.61
CA ASN A 386 -34.42 -25.55 5.25
C ASN A 386 -34.69 -25.31 3.74
N GLU A 387 -34.19 -26.19 2.87
CA GLU A 387 -34.29 -26.08 1.42
C GLU A 387 -35.39 -26.97 0.81
N SER A 388 -36.10 -27.76 1.62
CA SER A 388 -37.08 -28.73 1.12
C SER A 388 -38.52 -28.28 1.39
N PRO A 389 -39.35 -28.17 0.34
CA PRO A 389 -40.77 -27.85 0.49
C PRO A 389 -41.52 -28.98 1.20
N THR A 390 -42.48 -28.66 2.09
CA THR A 390 -43.23 -29.61 2.94
C THR A 390 -44.69 -29.14 3.13
N THR A 391 -45.60 -30.02 3.54
CA THR A 391 -47.01 -29.71 3.78
C THR A 391 -47.41 -29.91 5.25
N GLU A 392 -48.27 -29.03 5.77
CA GLU A 392 -48.99 -29.21 7.06
C GLU A 392 -50.48 -28.86 6.85
N GLY A 393 -51.35 -29.88 6.79
CA GLY A 393 -52.78 -29.68 6.54
C GLY A 393 -53.03 -29.06 5.16
N SER A 394 -53.69 -27.89 5.09
CA SER A 394 -53.94 -27.15 3.84
C SER A 394 -52.87 -26.11 3.48
N THR A 395 -51.74 -26.09 4.20
CA THR A 395 -50.66 -25.13 3.99
C THR A 395 -49.45 -25.81 3.35
N VAL A 396 -49.04 -25.28 2.20
CA VAL A 396 -47.82 -25.70 1.49
C VAL A 396 -46.70 -24.74 1.84
N PHE A 397 -45.55 -25.27 2.25
CA PHE A 397 -44.37 -24.48 2.58
C PHE A 397 -43.36 -24.51 1.44
N VAL A 398 -42.91 -23.33 1.04
CA VAL A 398 -41.94 -23.14 -0.04
C VAL A 398 -40.77 -22.26 0.42
N PRO A 399 -39.59 -22.37 -0.21
CA PRO A 399 -38.45 -21.54 0.14
C PRO A 399 -38.76 -20.05 0.09
N THR A 400 -38.14 -19.29 0.98
CA THR A 400 -38.28 -17.82 1.08
C THR A 400 -37.79 -17.10 -0.17
N VAL A 401 -36.69 -17.59 -0.74
CA VAL A 401 -36.05 -17.07 -1.95
C VAL A 401 -35.61 -18.23 -2.83
N VAL A 402 -35.73 -18.06 -4.14
CA VAL A 402 -35.17 -19.00 -5.14
C VAL A 402 -34.32 -18.23 -6.12
N ASP A 403 -33.04 -18.59 -6.18
CA ASP A 403 -32.08 -18.09 -7.16
C ASP A 403 -31.21 -19.24 -7.68
N ARG A 404 -31.87 -20.24 -8.27
CA ARG A 404 -31.24 -21.50 -8.69
C ARG A 404 -30.84 -21.51 -10.15
N TYR A 405 -31.49 -20.69 -10.96
CA TYR A 405 -31.33 -20.59 -12.41
C TYR A 405 -30.98 -19.15 -12.80
N GLY A 406 -30.43 -18.97 -14.00
CA GLY A 406 -29.92 -17.67 -14.46
C GLY A 406 -30.99 -16.65 -14.84
N SER A 407 -32.28 -17.00 -14.76
CA SER A 407 -33.38 -16.10 -15.10
C SER A 407 -34.53 -16.17 -14.09
N LYS A 408 -35.22 -15.05 -13.92
CA LYS A 408 -36.46 -14.97 -13.10
C LYS A 408 -37.53 -15.92 -13.62
N ASP A 409 -37.70 -16.06 -14.93
CA ASP A 409 -38.72 -16.96 -15.50
C ASP A 409 -38.47 -18.43 -15.14
N GLU A 410 -37.21 -18.87 -15.14
CA GLU A 410 -36.83 -20.22 -14.72
C GLU A 410 -36.98 -20.42 -13.21
N ASN A 411 -36.55 -19.44 -12.40
CA ASN A 411 -36.75 -19.48 -10.95
C ASN A 411 -38.24 -19.45 -10.56
N PHE A 412 -39.07 -18.69 -11.27
CA PHE A 412 -40.52 -18.68 -11.09
C PHE A 412 -41.13 -20.02 -11.52
N SER A 413 -40.64 -20.59 -12.62
CA SER A 413 -41.05 -21.92 -13.07
C SER A 413 -40.68 -23.01 -12.07
N TRP A 414 -39.55 -22.87 -11.40
CA TRP A 414 -39.18 -23.76 -10.30
C TRP A 414 -40.15 -23.65 -9.12
N PHE A 415 -40.54 -22.45 -8.72
CA PHE A 415 -41.59 -22.25 -7.70
C PHE A 415 -42.88 -22.96 -8.10
N LYS A 416 -43.34 -22.82 -9.37
CA LYS A 416 -44.51 -23.56 -9.87
C LYS A 416 -44.33 -25.07 -9.76
N VAL A 417 -43.19 -25.62 -10.18
CA VAL A 417 -42.91 -27.06 -10.12
C VAL A 417 -42.96 -27.57 -8.68
N VAL A 418 -42.29 -26.87 -7.76
CA VAL A 418 -42.23 -27.22 -6.34
C VAL A 418 -43.61 -27.14 -5.69
N SER A 419 -44.34 -26.04 -5.90
CA SER A 419 -45.68 -25.89 -5.35
C SER A 419 -46.63 -26.96 -5.92
N THR A 420 -46.56 -27.25 -7.23
CA THR A 420 -47.36 -28.31 -7.86
C THR A 420 -47.08 -29.68 -7.23
N HIS A 421 -45.79 -30.00 -7.04
CA HIS A 421 -45.38 -31.25 -6.40
C HIS A 421 -45.96 -31.38 -4.98
N GLN A 422 -45.88 -30.31 -4.18
CA GLN A 422 -46.42 -30.34 -2.81
C GLN A 422 -47.94 -30.39 -2.76
N VAL A 423 -48.61 -29.63 -3.63
CA VAL A 423 -50.07 -29.66 -3.75
C VAL A 423 -50.55 -31.05 -4.13
N ALA A 424 -49.84 -31.76 -5.01
CA ALA A 424 -50.18 -33.14 -5.38
C ALA A 424 -50.04 -34.14 -4.23
N HIS A 425 -49.29 -33.84 -3.15
CA HIS A 425 -49.27 -34.67 -1.94
C HIS A 425 -50.46 -34.41 -1.00
N LEU A 426 -51.24 -33.35 -1.25
CA LEU A 426 -52.46 -33.03 -0.47
C LEU A 426 -53.72 -33.68 -1.04
N GLU A 427 -53.68 -34.15 -2.28
CA GLU A 427 -54.71 -34.99 -2.93
C GLU A 427 -54.47 -36.47 -2.64
#